data_AF-A0A1M5Y4F2-F1
#
_entry.id   AF-A0A1M5Y4F2-F1
#
_cell.length_a   1.000
_cell.length_b   1.000
_cell.length_c   1.000
_cell.angle_alpha   90.00
_cell.angle_beta   90.00
_cell.angle_gamma   90.00
#
_symmetry.space_group_name_H-M   'P 1'
#
loop_
_entity.id
_entity.type
_entity.pdbx_description
1 polymer ?
#
loop_
_entity_poly.entity_id
_entity_poly.type
_entity_poly.pdbx_seq_one_letter_code
_entity_poly.pdbx_strand_id
1 'polypeptide(L)'
;MEQYKIYFMLFSAIYLFIFGVFMKKHKGNGVNRTLGLVTILFSIFSLTSAAIGYFNGKLGASLYNIFVVILIGLSIGISIINLLVKKKS
;
A
#
# COMPACT_ATOMS: atom_id res chain seq x y z
N MET A 1 15.85 -13.59 -8.60
CA MET A 1 14.69 -13.60 -7.68
C MET A 1 13.72 -14.62 -8.23
N GLU A 2 13.17 -15.52 -7.42
CA GLU A 2 12.28 -16.56 -7.94
C GLU A 2 10.98 -15.93 -8.47
N GLN A 3 10.49 -16.41 -9.62
CA GLN A 3 9.36 -15.80 -10.33
C GLN A 3 8.12 -15.65 -9.44
N TYR A 4 7.85 -16.59 -8.54
CA TYR A 4 6.71 -16.51 -7.60
C TYR A 4 6.77 -15.28 -6.68
N LYS A 5 7.98 -14.83 -6.28
CA LYS A 5 8.13 -13.62 -5.45
C LYS A 5 7.72 -12.38 -6.22
N ILE A 6 8.03 -12.32 -7.51
CA ILE A 6 7.70 -11.18 -8.38
C ILE A 6 6.19 -11.12 -8.63
N TYR A 7 5.55 -12.27 -8.90
CA TYR A 7 4.09 -12.34 -9.03
C TYR A 7 3.40 -11.94 -7.74
N PHE A 8 3.87 -12.42 -6.58
CA PHE A 8 3.33 -12.03 -5.28
C PHE A 8 3.41 -10.51 -5.10
N MET A 9 4.58 -9.90 -5.38
CA MET A 9 4.79 -8.45 -5.28
C MET A 9 3.84 -7.65 -6.17
N LEU A 10 3.67 -8.06 -7.43
CA LEU A 10 2.74 -7.46 -8.38
C LEU A 10 1.29 -7.56 -7.91
N PHE A 11 0.84 -8.75 -7.52
CA PHE A 11 -0.53 -8.99 -7.09
C PHE A 11 -0.88 -8.20 -5.82
N SER A 12 0.00 -8.17 -4.82
CA SER A 12 -0.27 -7.40 -3.60
C SER A 12 -0.24 -5.89 -3.83
N ALA A 13 0.62 -5.38 -4.72
CA ALA A 13 0.63 -3.96 -5.05
C ALA A 13 -0.64 -3.55 -5.82
N ILE A 14 -1.12 -4.40 -6.75
CA ILE A 14 -2.41 -4.20 -7.43
C ILE A 14 -3.57 -4.22 -6.42
N TYR A 15 -3.57 -5.17 -5.49
CA TYR A 15 -4.59 -5.25 -4.44
C TYR A 15 -4.62 -3.98 -3.58
N LEU A 16 -3.46 -3.50 -3.14
CA LEU A 16 -3.34 -2.27 -2.34
C LEU A 16 -3.77 -1.03 -3.13
N PHE A 17 -3.51 -0.99 -4.44
CA PHE A 17 -3.99 0.06 -5.31
C PHE A 17 -5.53 0.10 -5.37
N ILE A 18 -6.17 -1.06 -5.58
CA ILE A 18 -7.65 -1.18 -5.60
C ILE A 18 -8.23 -0.76 -4.23
N PHE A 19 -7.61 -1.21 -3.14
CA PHE A 19 -8.01 -0.85 -1.79
C PHE A 19 -7.90 0.68 -1.55
N GLY A 20 -6.81 1.31 -1.99
CA GLY A 20 -6.64 2.76 -1.93
C GLY A 20 -7.70 3.54 -2.71
N VAL A 21 -8.08 3.06 -3.91
CA VAL A 21 -9.17 3.62 -4.71
C VAL A 21 -10.51 3.49 -3.98
N PHE A 22 -10.77 2.34 -3.34
CA PHE A 22 -11.99 2.12 -2.57
C PHE A 22 -12.08 3.08 -1.37
N MET A 23 -10.98 3.23 -0.61
CA MET A 23 -10.90 4.19 0.50
C MET A 23 -11.10 5.64 0.04
N LYS A 24 -10.50 6.03 -1.09
CA LYS A 24 -10.68 7.37 -1.67
C LYS A 24 -12.13 7.67 -2.06
N LYS A 25 -12.88 6.66 -2.53
CA LYS A 25 -14.30 6.80 -2.91
C LYS A 25 -15.25 6.86 -1.70
N HIS A 26 -14.81 6.45 -0.51
CA HIS A 26 -15.66 6.45 0.68
C HIS A 26 -15.88 7.88 1.21
N LYS A 27 -17.09 8.44 1.01
CA LYS A 27 -17.46 9.85 1.24
C LYS A 27 -17.49 10.32 2.72
N GLY A 28 -17.06 9.51 3.68
CA GLY A 28 -17.35 9.74 5.11
C GLY A 28 -16.36 10.61 5.89
N ASN A 29 -15.06 10.58 5.60
CA ASN A 29 -14.04 11.26 6.41
C ASN A 29 -12.91 11.80 5.51
N GLY A 30 -12.55 13.08 5.65
CA GLY A 30 -11.41 13.67 4.95
C GLY A 30 -10.10 12.89 5.16
N VAL A 31 -9.95 12.31 6.37
CA VAL A 31 -8.85 11.40 6.73
C VAL A 31 -8.80 10.18 5.82
N ASN A 32 -9.93 9.48 5.60
CA ASN A 32 -9.98 8.30 4.72
C ASN A 32 -9.64 8.64 3.26
N ARG A 33 -9.97 9.86 2.81
CA ARG A 33 -9.67 10.32 1.44
C ARG A 33 -8.18 10.63 1.26
N THR A 34 -7.56 11.30 2.23
CA THR A 34 -6.10 11.56 2.25
C THR A 34 -5.33 10.24 2.30
N LEU A 35 -5.76 9.32 3.15
CA LEU A 35 -5.15 8.00 3.28
C LEU A 35 -5.32 7.17 2.01
N GLY A 36 -6.50 7.16 1.39
CA GLY A 36 -6.69 6.52 0.09
C GLY A 36 -5.74 7.04 -0.98
N LEU A 37 -5.48 8.35 -1.02
CA LEU A 37 -4.50 8.96 -1.92
C LEU A 37 -3.06 8.51 -1.61
N VAL A 38 -2.67 8.46 -0.34
CA VAL A 38 -1.35 7.97 0.09
C VAL A 38 -1.20 6.50 -0.28
N THR A 39 -2.20 5.66 0.00
CA THR A 39 -2.18 4.24 -0.37
C THR A 39 -2.05 4.05 -1.88
N ILE A 40 -2.76 4.84 -2.69
CA ILE A 40 -2.63 4.81 -4.16
C ILE A 40 -1.19 5.15 -4.59
N LEU A 41 -0.63 6.26 -4.09
CA LEU A 41 0.73 6.71 -4.42
C LEU A 41 1.76 5.64 -4.06
N PHE A 42 1.72 5.14 -2.83
CA PHE A 42 2.64 4.11 -2.38
C PHE A 42 2.47 2.78 -3.13
N SER A 43 1.25 2.43 -3.55
CA SER A 43 1.01 1.24 -4.38
C SER A 43 1.63 1.38 -5.78
N ILE A 44 1.55 2.58 -6.39
CA ILE A 44 2.24 2.88 -7.66
C ILE A 44 3.75 2.78 -7.47
N PHE A 45 4.31 3.36 -6.41
CA PHE A 45 5.74 3.23 -6.10
C PHE A 45 6.16 1.79 -5.87
N SER A 46 5.31 0.98 -5.24
CA SER A 46 5.55 -0.45 -5.02
C SER A 46 5.53 -1.24 -6.33
N LEU A 47 4.59 -0.94 -7.23
CA LEU A 47 4.54 -1.50 -8.60
C LEU A 47 5.81 -1.16 -9.40
N THR A 48 6.24 0.10 -9.39
CA THR A 48 7.47 0.54 -10.06
C THR A 48 8.69 -0.14 -9.45
N SER A 49 8.73 -0.30 -8.12
CA SER A 49 9.82 -0.99 -7.43
C SER A 49 9.86 -2.49 -7.73
N ALA A 50 8.70 -3.14 -7.86
CA ALA A 50 8.59 -4.54 -8.29
C ALA A 50 9.07 -4.72 -9.74
N ALA A 51 8.73 -3.80 -10.64
CA ALA A 51 9.22 -3.77 -12.01
C ALA A 51 10.75 -3.57 -12.05
N ILE A 52 11.29 -2.62 -11.28
CA ILE A 52 12.74 -2.43 -11.15
C ILE A 52 13.40 -3.68 -10.53
N GLY A 53 12.73 -4.38 -9.61
CA GLY A 53 13.18 -5.64 -9.02
C GLY A 53 13.27 -6.78 -10.03
N TYR A 54 12.40 -6.79 -11.04
CA TYR A 54 12.48 -7.71 -12.16
C TYR A 54 13.75 -7.50 -13.00
N PHE A 55 14.14 -6.23 -13.24
CA PHE A 55 15.32 -5.90 -14.05
C PHE A 55 16.65 -5.93 -13.27
N ASN A 56 16.66 -5.49 -12.00
CA ASN A 56 17.88 -5.31 -11.19
C ASN A 56 17.98 -6.24 -9.96
N GLY A 57 17.07 -7.21 -9.82
CA GLY A 57 17.18 -8.38 -8.94
C GLY A 57 17.16 -8.12 -7.42
N LYS A 58 18.16 -7.44 -6.86
CA LYS A 58 18.30 -7.21 -5.40
C LYS A 58 17.80 -5.83 -4.96
N LEU A 59 18.00 -4.80 -5.78
CA LEU A 59 17.74 -3.41 -5.38
C LEU A 59 16.25 -3.09 -5.35
N GLY A 60 15.51 -3.50 -6.38
CA GLY A 60 14.05 -3.31 -6.43
C GLY A 60 13.28 -4.16 -5.42
N ALA A 61 13.78 -5.36 -5.07
CA ALA A 61 13.21 -6.18 -4.01
C ALA A 61 13.26 -5.51 -2.63
N SER A 62 14.39 -4.85 -2.34
CA SER A 62 14.58 -4.10 -1.09
C SER A 62 13.65 -2.89 -1.01
N LEU A 63 13.59 -2.11 -2.11
CA LEU A 63 12.68 -0.96 -2.23
C LEU A 63 11.21 -1.38 -2.09
N TYR A 64 10.80 -2.46 -2.75
CA TYR A 64 9.45 -3.01 -2.62
C TYR A 64 9.09 -3.32 -1.16
N ASN A 65 9.97 -4.03 -0.45
CA ASN A 65 9.76 -4.37 0.96
C ASN A 65 9.61 -3.13 1.84
N ILE A 66 10.44 -2.09 1.63
CA ILE A 66 10.33 -0.83 2.38
C ILE A 66 8.96 -0.19 2.14
N PHE A 67 8.51 -0.09 0.89
CA PHE A 67 7.21 0.50 0.57
C PHE A 67 6.03 -0.29 1.13
N VAL A 68 6.08 -1.62 1.08
CA VAL A 68 5.03 -2.49 1.65
C VAL A 68 4.97 -2.38 3.16
N VAL A 69 6.11 -2.36 3.85
CA VAL A 69 6.14 -2.20 5.32
C VAL A 69 5.53 -0.86 5.73
N ILE A 70 5.82 0.23 5.01
CA ILE A 70 5.21 1.54 5.24
C ILE A 70 3.69 1.48 5.01
N LEU A 71 3.23 0.82 3.95
CA LEU A 71 1.81 0.63 3.62
C LEU A 71 1.05 -0.15 4.71
N ILE A 72 1.66 -1.23 5.23
CA ILE A 72 1.09 -2.03 6.32
C ILE A 72 1.04 -1.19 7.61
N GLY A 73 2.14 -0.48 7.94
CA GLY A 73 2.22 0.39 9.11
C GLY A 73 1.17 1.50 9.09
N LEU A 74 0.99 2.16 7.94
CA LEU A 74 -0.08 3.13 7.72
C LEU A 74 -1.45 2.48 7.90
N SER A 75 -1.71 1.34 7.28
CA SER A 75 -3.01 0.65 7.38
C SER A 75 -3.37 0.29 8.83
N ILE A 76 -2.40 -0.24 9.60
CA ILE A 76 -2.60 -0.55 11.03
C ILE A 76 -2.84 0.73 11.84
N GLY A 77 -2.02 1.76 11.64
CA GLY A 77 -2.16 3.04 12.34
C GLY A 77 -3.54 3.66 12.11
N ILE A 78 -4.05 3.59 10.89
CA ILE A 78 -5.38 4.08 10.52
C ILE A 78 -6.47 3.24 11.16
N SER A 79 -6.37 1.91 11.12
CA SER A 79 -7.33 1.02 11.77
C SER A 79 -7.41 1.31 13.27
N ILE A 80 -6.28 1.55 13.92
CA ILE A 80 -6.21 1.94 15.34
C ILE A 80 -6.85 3.32 15.56
N ILE A 81 -6.50 4.33 14.75
CA ILE A 81 -7.07 5.68 14.86
C ILE A 81 -8.59 5.64 14.66
N ASN A 82 -9.10 4.92 13.65
CA ASN A 82 -10.52 4.75 13.42
C ASN A 82 -11.20 4.05 14.59
N LEU A 83 -10.60 3.00 15.18
CA LEU A 83 -11.11 2.34 16.38
C LEU A 83 -11.20 3.30 17.58
N LEU A 84 -10.16 4.09 17.80
CA LEU A 84 -10.09 5.06 18.90
C LEU A 84 -11.08 6.21 18.74
N VAL A 85 -11.27 6.71 17.51
CA VAL A 85 -12.24 7.77 17.21
C VAL A 85 -13.67 7.25 17.32
N LYS A 86 -13.96 6.02 16.85
CA LYS A 86 -15.29 5.40 16.96
C LYS A 86 -15.70 5.10 18.40
N LYS A 87 -14.72 4.92 19.30
CA LYS A 87 -14.96 4.70 20.73
C LYS A 87 -15.33 5.97 21.49
N LYS A 88 -15.18 7.14 20.86
CA LYS A 88 -15.38 8.48 21.47
C LYS A 88 -16.67 9.18 21.02
N SER A 89 -17.39 8.63 20.03
CA SER A 89 -18.69 9.11 19.55
C SER A 89 -19.80 8.16 19.98
#